data_AF-A0A183Q6X3-F1
#
_entry.id   AF-A0A183Q6X3-F1
#
_cell.length_a   1.000
_cell.length_b   1.000
_cell.length_c   1.000
_cell.angle_alpha   90.00
_cell.angle_beta   90.00
_cell.angle_gamma   90.00
#
_symmetry.space_group_name_H-M   'P 1'
#
loop_
_entity.id
_entity.type
_entity.pdbx_description
1 polymer ?
#
loop_
_entity_poly.entity_id
_entity_poly.type
_entity_poly.pdbx_seq_one_letter_code
_entity_poly.pdbx_strand_id
1 'polypeptide(L)'
;MRWLKTKLGVFKDDAECEKLSASVYRKQRFNEPDPCYLVPAFSGLFCPWWQESARCVICGITANVDKSDLVYAGLRSSVYQTYDVLFVATLAKANNKCNSIVPLMALKKPNEIIVDGGMSNSDILMQSLADILSRFTESEYYKTRI
;
A
#
# COMPACT_ATOMS: atom_id res chain seq x y z
N MET A 1 0.18 10.01 7.01
CA MET A 1 -0.95 10.42 7.86
C MET A 1 -0.87 11.82 8.44
N ARG A 2 0.25 12.24 9.06
CA ARG A 2 0.36 13.57 9.67
C ARG A 2 -0.01 14.73 8.73
N TRP A 3 0.40 14.69 7.46
CA TRP A 3 0.05 15.71 6.47
C TRP A 3 -1.48 15.85 6.27
N LEU A 4 -2.21 14.74 6.10
CA LEU A 4 -3.67 14.75 5.98
C LEU A 4 -4.34 15.36 7.22
N LYS A 5 -3.84 15.06 8.41
CA LYS A 5 -4.29 15.65 9.67
C LYS A 5 -3.99 17.14 9.77
N THR A 6 -2.72 17.53 9.65
CA THR A 6 -2.27 18.88 10.00
C THR A 6 -2.38 19.91 8.88
N LYS A 7 -2.36 19.47 7.62
CA LYS A 7 -2.39 20.38 6.45
C LYS A 7 -3.75 20.40 5.76
N LEU A 8 -4.43 19.26 5.70
CA LEU A 8 -5.76 19.18 5.09
C LEU A 8 -6.91 19.10 6.11
N GLY A 9 -6.63 18.85 7.40
CA GLY A 9 -7.68 18.80 8.43
C GLY A 9 -8.68 17.67 8.24
N VAL A 10 -8.30 16.57 7.57
CA VAL A 10 -9.24 15.49 7.18
C VAL A 10 -9.78 14.74 8.40
N PHE A 11 -8.99 14.62 9.46
CA PHE A 11 -9.33 13.98 10.73
C PHE A 11 -8.55 14.63 11.89
N LYS A 12 -9.03 14.44 13.12
CA LYS A 12 -8.52 15.12 14.33
C LYS A 12 -7.45 14.33 15.07
N ASP A 13 -7.67 13.05 15.28
CA ASP A 13 -6.79 12.19 16.07
C ASP A 13 -6.70 10.77 15.50
N ASP A 14 -5.83 9.96 16.08
CA ASP A 14 -5.53 8.62 15.57
C ASP A 14 -6.73 7.67 15.76
N ALA A 15 -7.58 7.92 16.77
CA ALA A 15 -8.81 7.18 16.97
C ALA A 15 -9.86 7.49 15.88
N GLU A 16 -10.01 8.75 15.48
CA GLU A 16 -10.85 9.14 14.33
C GLU A 16 -10.28 8.55 13.04
N CYS A 17 -8.96 8.56 12.86
CA CYS A 17 -8.29 7.95 11.70
C CYS A 17 -8.67 6.47 11.57
N GLU A 18 -8.53 5.70 12.65
CA GLU A 18 -8.83 4.27 12.70
C GLU A 18 -10.32 3.99 12.45
N LYS A 19 -11.20 4.79 13.05
CA LYS A 19 -12.64 4.66 12.85
C LYS A 19 -13.05 4.90 11.39
N LEU A 20 -12.51 5.95 10.77
CA LEU A 20 -12.80 6.30 9.37
C LEU A 20 -12.28 5.23 8.42
N SER A 21 -11.02 4.82 8.57
CA SER A 21 -10.42 3.79 7.72
C SER A 21 -11.12 2.44 7.86
N ALA A 22 -11.49 2.04 9.08
CA ALA A 22 -12.22 0.80 9.33
C ALA A 22 -13.61 0.79 8.66
N SER A 23 -14.26 1.96 8.57
CA SER A 23 -15.55 2.07 7.90
C SER A 23 -15.46 1.82 6.39
N VAL A 24 -14.35 2.23 5.76
CA VAL A 24 -14.07 1.99 4.33
C VAL A 24 -13.64 0.54 4.13
N TYR A 25 -12.71 0.05 4.93
CA TYR A 25 -12.19 -1.33 4.86
C TYR A 25 -13.32 -2.36 4.93
N ARG A 26 -14.28 -2.21 5.85
CA ARG A 26 -15.43 -3.13 5.98
C ARG A 26 -16.39 -3.12 4.78
N LYS A 27 -16.45 -2.03 4.03
CA LYS A 27 -17.31 -1.90 2.84
C LYS A 27 -16.62 -2.44 1.59
N GLN A 28 -15.29 -2.41 1.54
CA GLN A 28 -14.53 -2.90 0.41
C GLN A 28 -14.76 -4.40 0.20
N ARG A 29 -15.00 -4.78 -1.05
CA ARG A 29 -15.08 -6.18 -1.44
C ARG A 29 -13.72 -6.70 -1.86
N PHE A 30 -13.57 -8.01 -1.76
CA PHE A 30 -12.42 -8.70 -2.32
C PHE A 30 -12.30 -8.42 -3.82
N ASN A 31 -11.10 -8.05 -4.27
CA ASN A 31 -10.76 -7.65 -5.65
C ASN A 31 -11.43 -6.37 -6.19
N GLU A 32 -11.99 -5.53 -5.32
CA GLU A 32 -12.43 -4.18 -5.71
C GLU A 32 -11.25 -3.18 -5.64
N PRO A 33 -11.13 -2.23 -6.59
CA PRO A 33 -10.14 -1.16 -6.47
C PRO A 33 -10.41 -0.28 -5.24
N ASP A 34 -9.36 0.38 -4.74
CA ASP A 34 -9.52 1.41 -3.73
C ASP A 34 -10.35 2.60 -4.27
N PRO A 35 -11.22 3.21 -3.43
CA PRO A 35 -12.13 4.27 -3.85
C PRO A 35 -11.39 5.51 -4.38
N CYS A 36 -10.19 5.77 -3.87
CA CYS A 36 -9.24 6.71 -4.42
C CYS A 36 -7.81 6.33 -3.99
N TYR A 37 -6.81 6.95 -4.60
CA TYR A 37 -5.40 6.67 -4.33
C TYR A 37 -4.66 7.95 -3.97
N LEU A 38 -3.76 7.84 -2.99
CA LEU A 38 -2.77 8.85 -2.65
C LEU A 38 -1.39 8.32 -3.01
N VAL A 39 -0.65 9.04 -3.84
CA VAL A 39 0.78 8.84 -4.08
C VAL A 39 1.53 9.90 -3.27
N PRO A 40 2.13 9.58 -2.10
CA PRO A 40 2.65 10.57 -1.17
C PRO A 40 4.09 10.98 -1.51
N ALA A 41 4.34 11.31 -2.79
CA ALA A 41 5.64 11.74 -3.30
C ALA A 41 5.95 13.22 -2.95
N PHE A 42 5.90 13.58 -1.67
CA PHE A 42 6.14 14.96 -1.21
C PHE A 42 7.56 15.44 -1.50
N SER A 43 8.52 14.52 -1.58
CA SER A 43 9.93 14.78 -1.85
C SER A 43 10.47 13.85 -2.93
N GLY A 44 9.62 13.49 -3.89
CA GLY A 44 9.91 12.44 -4.88
C GLY A 44 9.51 11.04 -4.42
N LEU A 45 9.71 10.07 -5.31
CA LEU A 45 9.60 8.64 -5.03
C LEU A 45 11.00 8.03 -4.97
N PHE A 46 11.27 7.27 -3.92
CA PHE A 46 12.54 6.54 -3.76
C PHE A 46 12.40 5.12 -4.30
N CYS A 47 13.07 4.16 -3.66
CA CYS A 47 12.98 2.75 -4.02
C CYS A 47 11.51 2.30 -4.19
N PRO A 48 11.18 1.54 -5.24
CA PRO A 48 12.02 1.13 -6.37
C PRO A 48 12.07 2.11 -7.57
N TRP A 49 11.32 3.21 -7.47
CA TRP A 49 10.99 4.09 -8.60
C TRP A 49 12.05 5.15 -8.93
N TRP A 50 12.75 5.68 -7.92
CA TRP A 50 13.80 6.70 -8.06
C TRP A 50 13.40 7.89 -8.96
N GLN A 51 12.27 8.52 -8.64
CA GLN A 51 11.73 9.68 -9.34
C GLN A 51 11.71 10.90 -8.43
N GLU A 52 12.79 11.69 -8.45
CA GLU A 52 12.95 12.92 -7.64
C GLU A 52 11.98 14.04 -8.05
N SER A 53 11.62 14.10 -9.33
CA SER A 53 10.66 15.07 -9.87
C SER A 53 9.21 14.72 -9.53
N ALA A 54 8.93 13.50 -9.05
CA ALA A 54 7.58 13.09 -8.67
C ALA A 54 7.05 13.99 -7.56
N ARG A 55 5.75 14.29 -7.64
CA ARG A 55 5.03 15.11 -6.65
C ARG A 55 3.83 14.35 -6.13
N CYS A 56 3.37 14.75 -4.95
CA CYS A 56 2.19 14.18 -4.34
C CYS A 56 0.99 14.30 -5.30
N VAL A 57 0.28 13.19 -5.52
CA VAL A 57 -0.93 13.12 -6.35
C VAL A 57 -2.03 12.39 -5.59
N ILE A 58 -3.25 12.91 -5.68
CA ILE A 58 -4.46 12.18 -5.32
C ILE A 58 -5.25 11.95 -6.61
N CYS A 59 -5.63 10.70 -6.88
CA CYS A 59 -6.36 10.34 -8.09
C CYS A 59 -7.51 9.36 -7.80
N GLY A 60 -8.41 9.19 -8.77
CA GLY A 60 -9.62 8.37 -8.60
C GLY A 60 -10.76 9.06 -7.85
N ILE A 61 -10.68 10.38 -7.62
CA ILE A 61 -11.76 11.13 -6.96
C ILE A 61 -13.02 11.12 -7.85
N THR A 62 -14.11 10.62 -7.30
CA THR A 62 -15.46 10.70 -7.87
C THR A 62 -16.40 11.46 -6.92
N ALA A 63 -17.64 11.74 -7.36
CA ALA A 63 -18.64 12.38 -6.50
C ALA A 63 -18.99 11.57 -5.23
N ASN A 64 -18.65 10.28 -5.20
CA ASN A 64 -18.90 9.41 -4.05
C ASN A 64 -17.74 9.39 -3.04
N VAL A 65 -16.58 9.96 -3.39
CA VAL A 65 -15.39 9.94 -2.52
C VAL A 65 -15.56 10.95 -1.39
N ASP A 66 -15.43 10.47 -0.16
CA ASP A 66 -15.53 11.31 1.04
C ASP A 66 -14.21 11.36 1.84
N LYS A 67 -14.25 12.04 3.00
CA LYS A 67 -13.06 12.18 3.85
C LYS A 67 -12.52 10.83 4.36
N SER A 68 -13.37 9.85 4.55
CA SER A 68 -13.02 8.51 5.03
C SER A 68 -12.19 7.79 3.97
N ASP A 69 -12.56 7.92 2.70
CA ASP A 69 -11.81 7.36 1.58
C ASP A 69 -10.42 8.01 1.46
N LEU A 70 -10.31 9.32 1.68
CA LEU A 70 -9.00 10.01 1.70
C LEU A 70 -8.11 9.54 2.86
N VAL A 71 -8.68 9.30 4.03
CA VAL A 71 -7.94 8.72 5.18
C VAL A 71 -7.47 7.31 4.85
N TYR A 72 -8.36 6.48 4.29
CA TYR A 72 -8.05 5.12 3.88
C TYR A 72 -6.97 5.08 2.81
N ALA A 73 -7.09 5.89 1.75
CA ALA A 73 -6.06 6.05 0.70
C ALA A 73 -4.72 6.50 1.30
N GLY A 74 -4.74 7.35 2.32
CA GLY A 74 -3.58 7.72 3.12
C GLY A 74 -2.85 6.54 3.75
N LEU A 75 -3.57 5.65 4.43
CA LEU A 75 -2.97 4.43 5.03
C LEU A 75 -2.51 3.45 3.94
N ARG A 76 -3.38 3.20 2.95
CA ARG A 76 -3.11 2.29 1.83
C ARG A 76 -1.88 2.71 1.04
N SER A 77 -1.61 4.00 0.90
CA SER A 77 -0.38 4.49 0.25
C SER A 77 0.91 3.96 0.90
N SER A 78 0.93 3.85 2.24
CA SER A 78 2.08 3.32 2.98
C SER A 78 2.20 1.81 2.81
N VAL A 79 1.07 1.12 2.71
CA VAL A 79 1.00 -0.31 2.41
C VAL A 79 1.57 -0.59 1.02
N TYR A 80 1.19 0.18 0.00
CA TYR A 80 1.70 0.04 -1.36
C TYR A 80 3.21 0.30 -1.46
N GLN A 81 3.71 1.35 -0.81
CA GLN A 81 5.16 1.62 -0.79
C GLN A 81 5.95 0.51 -0.09
N THR A 82 5.42 -0.01 1.02
CA THR A 82 6.05 -1.14 1.73
C THR A 82 6.06 -2.39 0.85
N TYR A 83 4.96 -2.66 0.16
CA TYR A 83 4.85 -3.76 -0.79
C TYR A 83 5.89 -3.66 -1.91
N ASP A 84 6.03 -2.49 -2.55
CA ASP A 84 6.98 -2.28 -3.65
C ASP A 84 8.43 -2.54 -3.22
N VAL A 85 8.81 -2.06 -2.03
CA VAL A 85 10.17 -2.26 -1.48
C VAL A 85 10.40 -3.74 -1.17
N LEU A 86 9.45 -4.42 -0.51
CA LEU A 86 9.56 -5.85 -0.22
C LEU A 86 9.61 -6.70 -1.48
N PHE A 87 8.83 -6.32 -2.50
CA PHE A 87 8.82 -6.95 -3.81
C PHE A 87 10.22 -6.90 -4.44
N VAL A 88 10.82 -5.72 -4.56
CA VAL A 88 12.17 -5.58 -5.13
C VAL A 88 13.26 -6.21 -4.27
N ALA A 89 13.16 -6.12 -2.94
CA ALA A 89 14.11 -6.77 -2.03
C ALA A 89 14.10 -8.31 -2.17
N THR A 90 12.91 -8.89 -2.39
CA THR A 90 12.77 -10.33 -2.59
C THR A 90 13.29 -10.76 -3.97
N LEU A 91 13.07 -9.96 -5.02
CA LEU A 91 13.67 -10.19 -6.35
C LEU A 91 15.21 -10.15 -6.28
N ALA A 92 15.78 -9.17 -5.56
CA ALA A 92 17.23 -9.03 -5.42
C ALA A 92 17.88 -10.23 -4.69
N LYS A 93 17.20 -10.83 -3.70
CA LYS A 93 17.69 -12.04 -3.02
C LYS A 93 17.61 -13.29 -3.89
N ALA A 94 16.58 -13.41 -4.74
CA ALA A 94 16.44 -14.54 -5.66
C ALA A 94 17.53 -14.54 -6.74
N ASN A 95 17.99 -13.35 -7.14
CA ASN A 95 19.00 -13.15 -8.15
C ASN A 95 20.31 -12.61 -7.57
N ASN A 96 21.29 -13.48 -7.31
CA ASN A 96 22.71 -13.09 -7.12
C ASN A 96 23.34 -12.37 -8.36
N LYS A 97 22.53 -11.89 -9.31
CA LYS A 97 22.91 -11.15 -10.52
C LYS A 97 21.85 -10.07 -10.81
N CYS A 98 22.25 -8.80 -10.73
CA CYS A 98 21.40 -7.62 -10.88
C CYS A 98 20.64 -7.45 -12.22
N ASN A 99 20.69 -8.38 -13.17
CA ASN A 99 20.20 -8.16 -14.55
C ASN A 99 19.21 -9.22 -15.07
N SER A 100 18.68 -10.11 -14.24
CA SER A 100 17.66 -11.07 -14.71
C SER A 100 16.26 -10.62 -14.29
N ILE A 101 15.38 -10.48 -15.29
CA ILE A 101 13.93 -10.45 -15.09
C ILE A 101 13.55 -11.81 -14.50
N VAL A 102 13.60 -11.93 -13.18
CA VAL A 102 12.99 -13.05 -12.48
C VAL A 102 11.49 -12.99 -12.80
N PRO A 103 10.90 -14.08 -13.33
CA PRO A 103 9.45 -14.18 -13.39
C PRO A 103 8.90 -13.91 -11.99
N LEU A 104 7.82 -13.13 -11.88
CA LEU A 104 7.09 -12.88 -10.62
C LEU A 104 6.83 -14.17 -9.80
N MET A 105 6.85 -15.32 -10.48
CA MET A 105 6.56 -16.68 -10.03
C MET A 105 7.56 -17.28 -9.02
N ALA A 106 8.74 -16.68 -8.78
CA ALA A 106 9.77 -17.23 -7.88
C ALA A 106 9.87 -16.52 -6.51
N LEU A 107 9.00 -15.54 -6.25
CA LEU A 107 9.06 -14.72 -5.05
C LEU A 107 8.52 -15.48 -3.83
N LYS A 108 9.41 -15.84 -2.90
CA LYS A 108 9.02 -16.42 -1.63
C LYS A 108 8.51 -15.32 -0.70
N LYS A 109 7.26 -15.44 -0.23
CA LYS A 109 6.67 -14.57 0.79
C LYS A 109 7.62 -14.50 2.01
N PRO A 110 7.90 -13.30 2.58
CA PRO A 110 8.64 -13.21 3.83
C PRO A 110 7.87 -13.97 4.93
N ASN A 111 8.57 -14.83 5.67
CA ASN A 111 7.94 -15.62 6.75
C ASN A 111 7.39 -14.73 7.86
N GLU A 112 8.06 -13.60 8.12
CA GLU A 112 7.75 -12.67 9.19
C GLU A 112 8.14 -11.25 8.77
N ILE A 113 7.34 -10.28 9.19
CA ILE A 113 7.66 -8.86 9.10
C ILE A 113 7.39 -8.26 10.47
N ILE A 114 8.45 -7.75 11.09
CA ILE A 114 8.36 -7.03 12.36
C ILE A 114 8.16 -5.56 12.03
N VAL A 115 7.10 -4.97 12.56
CA VAL A 115 6.74 -3.57 12.37
C VAL A 115 6.75 -2.87 13.72
N ASP A 116 7.31 -1.67 13.78
CA ASP A 116 7.37 -0.84 14.98
C ASP A 116 7.10 0.64 14.63
N GLY A 117 6.83 1.46 15.63
CA GLY A 117 6.59 2.89 15.52
C GLY A 117 5.11 3.24 15.41
N GLY A 118 4.78 4.53 15.50
CA GLY A 118 3.40 4.98 15.74
C GLY A 118 2.34 4.47 14.75
N MET A 119 2.68 4.27 13.47
CA MET A 119 1.73 3.74 12.48
C MET A 119 1.45 2.24 12.62
N SER A 120 2.30 1.49 13.32
CA SER A 120 2.09 0.06 13.60
C SER A 120 0.91 -0.19 14.56
N ASN A 121 0.48 0.83 15.32
CA ASN A 121 -0.68 0.77 16.20
C ASN A 121 -2.03 0.80 15.46
N SER A 122 -2.04 0.93 14.13
CA SER A 122 -3.27 0.91 13.32
C SER A 122 -3.55 -0.52 12.87
N ASP A 123 -4.62 -1.11 13.41
CA ASP A 123 -5.07 -2.46 13.05
C ASP A 123 -5.42 -2.54 11.56
N ILE A 124 -6.08 -1.50 11.03
CA ILE A 124 -6.43 -1.44 9.61
C ILE A 124 -5.20 -1.38 8.71
N LEU A 125 -4.13 -0.68 9.11
CA LEU A 125 -2.89 -0.65 8.33
C LEU A 125 -2.21 -2.01 8.36
N MET A 126 -2.09 -2.64 9.53
CA MET A 126 -1.47 -3.96 9.69
C MET A 126 -2.23 -5.03 8.92
N GLN A 127 -3.56 -5.04 9.01
CA GLN A 127 -4.39 -5.98 8.26
C GLN A 127 -4.27 -5.73 6.75
N SER A 128 -4.31 -4.47 6.30
CA SER A 128 -4.13 -4.13 4.88
C SER A 128 -2.77 -4.58 4.33
N LEU A 129 -1.72 -4.48 5.15
CA LEU A 129 -0.39 -4.98 4.82
C LEU A 129 -0.38 -6.52 4.72
N ALA A 130 -0.99 -7.21 5.68
CA ALA A 130 -1.12 -8.67 5.64
C ALA A 130 -1.92 -9.15 4.40
N ASP A 131 -2.98 -8.43 4.04
CA ASP A 131 -3.83 -8.76 2.89
C ASP A 131 -3.07 -8.62 1.57
N ILE A 132 -2.37 -7.50 1.36
CA ILE A 132 -1.61 -7.31 0.11
C ILE A 132 -0.45 -8.30 -0.01
N LEU A 133 0.20 -8.62 1.12
CA LEU A 133 1.30 -9.57 1.14
C LEU A 133 0.86 -11.01 0.89
N SER A 134 -0.38 -11.35 1.23
CA SER A 134 -0.93 -12.68 0.95
C SER A 134 -1.18 -12.90 -0.54
N ARG A 135 -1.22 -11.84 -1.36
CA ARG A 135 -1.31 -11.93 -2.82
C ARG A 135 0.00 -12.29 -3.51
N PHE A 136 1.15 -12.25 -2.82
CA PHE A 136 2.45 -12.67 -3.40
C PHE A 136 2.43 -14.11 -3.96
N THR A 137 1.53 -14.97 -3.47
CA THR A 137 1.47 -16.40 -3.84
C THR A 137 0.41 -16.75 -4.89
N GLU A 138 -0.52 -15.84 -5.21
CA GLU A 138 -1.70 -16.10 -6.04
C GLU A 138 -1.61 -15.49 -7.45
N SER A 139 -0.43 -15.42 -8.08
CA SER A 139 -0.36 -14.99 -9.48
C SER A 139 -1.11 -16.00 -10.37
N GLU A 140 -2.30 -15.60 -10.81
CA GLU A 140 -3.31 -16.29 -11.60
C GLU A 140 -2.89 -16.70 -13.04
N TYR A 141 -1.59 -16.87 -13.32
CA TYR A 141 -1.12 -17.38 -14.62
C TYR A 141 -1.25 -18.91 -14.77
N TYR A 142 -1.67 -19.63 -13.72
CA TYR A 142 -1.75 -21.10 -13.70
C TYR A 142 -3.09 -21.72 -14.13
N LYS A 143 -4.10 -20.93 -14.54
CA LYS A 143 -5.42 -21.48 -14.94
C LYS A 143 -5.64 -21.66 -16.45
N THR A 144 -4.71 -21.24 -17.32
CA THR A 144 -4.95 -21.30 -18.77
C THR A 144 -3.77 -21.90 -19.52
N ARG A 145 -3.58 -23.22 -19.39
CA ARG A 145 -2.92 -24.08 -20.40
C ARG A 145 -3.25 -25.54 -20.07
N ILE A 146 -4.29 -26.05 -20.74
CA ILE A 146 -4.50 -27.47 -21.04
C ILE A 146 -3.87 -27.69 -22.42
#